data_AF-X0YS69-F1
#
_entry.id   AF-X0YS69-F1
#
_cell.length_a   1.000
_cell.length_b   1.000
_cell.length_c   1.000
_cell.angle_alpha   90.00
_cell.angle_beta   90.00
_cell.angle_gamma   90.00
#
_symmetry.space_group_name_H-M   'P 1'
#
loop_
_entity.id
_entity.type
_entity.pdbx_description
1 polymer ?
#
loop_
_entity_poly.entity_id
_entity_poly.type
_entity_poly.pdbx_seq_one_letter_code
_entity_poly.pdbx_strand_id
1 'polypeptide(L)'
;MKFQVFQNGRAVDKFTLSGAYLFGTDAIAIRRTQITFKNGFIECKKPNLETAGLALLWSVDGFGKALLPTTCLPERSRPYNLNVEIARAKLMQIINKREDWSFFGTIDGLADTSEEAQNLFIQAIQNISEPPLASKLADESLKRAIFFSEKVAAKQAESLFAARSSTHGFGRGCLGCGIEPRRISNSRYIEKLLELFGFVTIP
;
A
#
# COMPACT_ATOMS: atom_id res chain seq x y z
N MET A 1 -16.25 9.98 8.61
CA MET A 1 -15.09 10.41 7.80
C MET A 1 -15.44 10.45 6.31
N LYS A 2 -14.83 11.35 5.52
CA LYS A 2 -15.13 11.53 4.09
C LYS A 2 -13.86 11.74 3.27
N PHE A 3 -13.75 11.06 2.14
CA PHE A 3 -12.62 11.17 1.22
C PHE A 3 -13.12 11.52 -0.18
N GLN A 4 -12.49 12.51 -0.82
CA GLN A 4 -12.68 12.80 -2.24
C GLN A 4 -11.68 11.99 -3.05
N VAL A 5 -12.14 11.41 -4.15
CA VAL A 5 -11.35 10.52 -4.99
C VAL A 5 -11.03 11.19 -6.31
N PHE A 6 -9.76 11.14 -6.72
CA PHE A 6 -9.30 11.70 -7.99
C PHE A 6 -8.63 10.63 -8.85
N GLN A 7 -8.76 10.76 -10.16
CA GLN A 7 -8.02 10.01 -11.15
C GLN A 7 -7.44 10.98 -12.16
N ASN A 8 -6.11 10.99 -12.32
CA ASN A 8 -5.39 11.93 -13.18
C ASN A 8 -5.77 13.40 -12.90
N GLY A 9 -5.96 13.75 -11.62
CA GLY A 9 -6.36 15.08 -11.17
C GLY A 9 -7.81 15.45 -11.41
N ARG A 10 -8.67 14.54 -11.85
CA ARG A 10 -10.11 14.80 -12.01
C ARG A 10 -10.88 14.05 -10.94
N ALA A 11 -11.80 14.74 -10.27
CA ALA A 11 -12.72 14.07 -9.35
C ALA A 11 -13.52 13.02 -10.14
N VAL A 12 -13.62 11.81 -9.60
CA VAL A 12 -14.33 10.72 -10.28
C VAL A 12 -15.81 10.73 -9.93
N ASP A 13 -16.68 10.48 -10.92
CA ASP A 13 -18.13 10.35 -10.67
C ASP A 13 -18.53 8.90 -10.34
N LYS A 14 -17.69 7.94 -10.71
CA LYS A 14 -17.88 6.50 -10.49
C LYS A 14 -16.60 5.90 -9.94
N PHE A 15 -16.74 5.10 -8.88
CA PHE A 15 -15.63 4.38 -8.27
C PHE A 15 -16.13 3.06 -7.67
N THR A 16 -15.43 1.97 -7.95
CA THR A 16 -15.77 0.65 -7.41
C THR A 16 -14.99 0.39 -6.13
N LEU A 17 -15.68 0.42 -4.99
CA LEU A 17 -15.10 0.00 -3.71
C LEU A 17 -14.75 -1.48 -3.76
N SER A 18 -13.48 -1.82 -3.63
CA SER A 18 -12.97 -3.19 -3.68
C SER A 18 -12.06 -3.45 -2.48
N GLY A 19 -12.35 -4.50 -1.69
CA GLY A 19 -11.56 -4.84 -0.51
C GLY A 19 -11.48 -3.72 0.55
N ALA A 20 -12.50 -2.85 0.61
CA ALA A 20 -12.46 -1.67 1.46
C ALA A 20 -12.87 -1.98 2.91
N TYR A 21 -12.07 -1.54 3.88
CA TYR A 21 -12.39 -1.63 5.32
C TYR A 21 -11.78 -0.48 6.12
N LEU A 22 -12.34 -0.20 7.30
CA LEU A 22 -11.75 0.75 8.25
C LEU A 22 -10.96 0.00 9.32
N PHE A 23 -9.90 0.63 9.83
CA PHE A 23 -9.07 0.10 10.89
C PHE A 23 -8.71 1.16 11.94
N GLY A 24 -8.46 0.71 13.18
CA GLY A 24 -8.03 1.56 14.30
C GLY A 24 -6.52 1.80 14.34
N THR A 25 -6.05 2.53 15.35
CA THR A 25 -4.61 2.79 15.56
C THR A 25 -3.79 1.53 15.87
N ASP A 26 -4.46 0.49 16.33
CA ASP A 26 -3.95 -0.87 16.56
C ASP A 26 -3.87 -1.72 15.28
N ALA A 27 -4.19 -1.14 14.12
CA ALA A 27 -4.33 -1.81 12.83
C ALA A 27 -5.43 -2.90 12.78
N ILE A 28 -6.32 -2.95 13.78
CA ILE A 28 -7.43 -3.90 13.83
C ILE A 28 -8.62 -3.34 13.05
N ALA A 29 -9.25 -4.21 12.25
CA ALA A 29 -10.43 -3.84 11.48
C ALA A 29 -11.61 -3.45 12.40
N ILE A 30 -12.20 -2.29 12.14
CA ILE A 30 -13.36 -1.78 12.89
C ILE A 30 -14.62 -2.46 12.36
N ARG A 31 -15.33 -3.14 13.27
CA ARG A 31 -16.59 -3.84 12.96
C ARG A 31 -17.77 -2.85 12.84
N ARG A 32 -18.84 -3.29 12.17
CA ARG A 32 -20.10 -2.53 11.98
C ARG A 32 -19.88 -1.16 11.34
N THR A 33 -18.97 -1.11 10.36
CA THR A 33 -18.71 0.09 9.57
C THR A 33 -19.51 0.05 8.27
N GLN A 34 -19.80 1.22 7.73
CA GLN A 34 -20.45 1.36 6.44
C GLN A 34 -19.56 2.24 5.56
N ILE A 35 -19.19 1.72 4.38
CA ILE A 35 -18.37 2.43 3.40
C ILE A 35 -19.17 2.50 2.11
N THR A 36 -19.44 3.72 1.65
CA THR A 36 -20.23 3.97 0.43
C THR A 36 -19.55 5.00 -0.43
N PHE A 37 -19.67 4.86 -1.76
CA PHE A 37 -19.22 5.88 -2.70
C PHE A 37 -20.43 6.62 -3.26
N LYS A 38 -20.43 7.96 -3.18
CA LYS A 38 -21.49 8.83 -3.69
C LYS A 38 -20.92 10.19 -4.09
N ASN A 39 -21.29 10.67 -5.29
CA ASN A 39 -20.95 12.01 -5.80
C ASN A 39 -19.44 12.34 -5.74
N GLY A 40 -18.57 11.38 -6.05
CA GLY A 40 -17.11 11.58 -6.00
C GLY A 40 -16.47 11.48 -4.62
N PHE A 41 -17.25 11.05 -3.63
CA PHE A 41 -16.76 10.86 -2.27
C PHE A 41 -16.96 9.43 -1.77
N ILE A 42 -15.96 8.91 -1.08
CA ILE A 42 -16.09 7.77 -0.19
C ILE A 42 -16.52 8.30 1.18
N GLU A 43 -17.68 7.87 1.63
CA GLU A 43 -18.23 8.18 2.95
C GLU A 43 -18.07 6.95 3.84
N CYS A 44 -17.41 7.15 4.98
CA CYS A 44 -17.10 6.12 5.96
C CYS A 44 -17.84 6.45 7.26
N LYS A 45 -18.81 5.60 7.63
CA LYS A 45 -19.50 5.66 8.93
C LYS A 45 -18.98 4.55 9.85
N LYS A 46 -18.75 4.90 11.10
CA LYS A 46 -18.22 4.01 12.14
C LYS A 46 -18.88 4.31 13.49
N PRO A 47 -18.93 3.34 14.42
CA PRO A 47 -19.69 3.47 15.67
C PRO A 47 -19.02 4.37 16.73
N ASN A 48 -17.69 4.51 16.71
CA ASN A 48 -16.93 5.37 17.64
C ASN A 48 -16.54 6.69 16.97
N LEU A 49 -16.07 7.68 17.74
CA LEU A 49 -15.52 8.96 17.21
C LEU A 49 -13.99 8.99 17.14
N GLU A 50 -13.32 7.88 17.44
CA GLU A 50 -11.86 7.77 17.41
C GLU A 50 -11.27 7.96 16.00
N THR A 51 -9.97 8.19 15.88
CA THR A 51 -9.31 8.23 14.57
C THR A 51 -9.40 6.87 13.89
N ALA A 52 -9.56 6.83 12.57
CA ALA A 52 -9.56 5.58 11.81
C ALA A 52 -8.81 5.73 10.50
N GLY A 53 -8.21 4.65 10.02
CA GLY A 53 -7.68 4.55 8.67
C GLY A 53 -8.67 3.86 7.72
N LEU A 54 -8.58 4.16 6.43
CA LEU A 54 -9.28 3.46 5.36
C LEU A 54 -8.25 2.64 4.57
N ALA A 55 -8.49 1.35 4.39
CA ALA A 55 -7.75 0.50 3.47
C ALA A 55 -8.65 0.06 2.32
N LEU A 56 -8.12 0.02 1.10
CA LEU A 56 -8.85 -0.44 -0.09
C LEU A 56 -7.89 -0.87 -1.21
N LEU A 57 -8.38 -1.66 -2.17
CA LEU A 57 -7.64 -1.96 -3.39
C LEU A 57 -7.56 -0.70 -4.26
N TRP A 58 -6.36 -0.13 -4.34
CA TRP A 58 -6.06 1.08 -5.08
C TRP A 58 -5.24 0.75 -6.32
N SER A 59 -5.57 1.40 -7.44
CA SER A 59 -4.85 1.18 -8.71
C SER A 59 -3.64 2.10 -8.77
N VAL A 60 -2.46 1.52 -9.01
CA VAL A 60 -1.21 2.25 -9.16
C VAL A 60 -0.62 1.90 -10.52
N ASP A 61 -0.30 2.94 -11.28
CA ASP A 61 0.26 2.77 -12.62
C ASP A 61 1.59 2.01 -12.59
N GLY A 62 1.69 0.96 -13.42
CA GLY A 62 2.82 0.03 -13.42
C GLY A 62 2.79 -1.08 -12.36
N PHE A 63 1.87 -1.04 -11.39
CA PHE A 63 1.81 -2.01 -10.27
C PHE A 63 0.46 -2.73 -10.13
N GLY A 64 -0.55 -2.36 -10.91
CA GLY A 64 -1.87 -2.96 -10.84
C GLY A 64 -2.66 -2.50 -9.61
N LYS A 65 -3.42 -3.39 -8.97
CA LYS A 65 -4.20 -3.07 -7.77
C LYS A 65 -3.52 -3.61 -6.52
N ALA A 66 -3.18 -2.73 -5.59
CA ALA A 66 -2.60 -3.08 -4.30
C ALA A 66 -3.55 -2.67 -3.17
N LEU A 67 -3.60 -3.46 -2.09
CA LEU A 67 -4.32 -3.08 -0.88
C LEU A 67 -3.51 -1.99 -0.17
N LEU A 68 -3.98 -0.75 -0.22
CA LEU A 68 -3.26 0.40 0.34
C LEU A 68 -4.10 1.08 1.44
N PRO A 69 -3.49 1.38 2.59
CA PRO A 69 -4.14 2.11 3.67
C PRO A 69 -3.92 3.63 3.55
N THR A 70 -4.75 4.41 4.23
CA THR A 70 -4.44 5.77 4.70
C THR A 70 -3.79 5.71 6.09
N THR A 71 -3.30 6.83 6.61
CA THR A 71 -3.04 6.92 8.06
C THR A 71 -4.35 6.91 8.84
N CYS A 72 -4.29 6.71 10.16
CA CYS A 72 -5.44 6.98 11.02
C CYS A 72 -5.70 8.48 11.07
N LEU A 73 -6.88 8.91 10.65
CA LEU A 73 -7.24 10.32 10.52
C LEU A 73 -8.38 10.66 11.47
N PRO A 74 -8.37 11.86 12.06
CA PRO A 74 -9.47 12.33 12.89
C PRO A 74 -10.72 12.59 12.04
N GLU A 75 -11.88 12.66 12.69
CA GLU A 75 -13.10 13.10 12.02
C GLU A 75 -13.07 14.61 11.79
N ARG A 76 -13.43 15.06 10.59
CA ARG A 76 -13.56 16.48 10.26
C ARG A 76 -14.62 16.70 9.19
N SER A 77 -15.13 17.93 9.10
CA SER A 77 -16.17 18.32 8.13
C SER A 77 -15.66 18.33 6.69
N ARG A 78 -14.44 18.82 6.46
CA ARG A 78 -13.84 18.89 5.12
C ARG A 78 -13.37 17.50 4.65
N PRO A 79 -13.67 17.09 3.41
CA PRO A 79 -13.18 15.81 2.91
C PRO A 79 -11.65 15.76 2.87
N TYR A 80 -11.09 14.56 3.01
CA TYR A 80 -9.67 14.28 2.74
C TYR A 80 -9.46 14.02 1.25
N ASN A 81 -8.27 14.31 0.73
CA ASN A 81 -7.89 13.89 -0.62
C ASN A 81 -7.33 12.46 -0.53
N LEU A 82 -8.07 11.46 -1.03
CA LEU A 82 -7.70 10.06 -0.84
C LEU A 82 -6.30 9.73 -1.36
N ASN A 83 -5.95 10.25 -2.54
CA ASN A 83 -4.66 10.03 -3.19
C ASN A 83 -3.52 10.51 -2.27
N VAL A 84 -3.67 11.72 -1.70
CA VAL A 84 -2.70 12.30 -0.75
C VAL A 84 -2.58 11.46 0.52
N GLU A 85 -3.70 10.99 1.08
CA GLU A 85 -3.69 10.20 2.30
C GLU A 85 -3.05 8.82 2.12
N ILE A 86 -3.27 8.18 0.96
CA ILE A 86 -2.62 6.90 0.60
C ILE A 86 -1.10 7.11 0.42
N ALA A 87 -0.69 8.16 -0.30
CA ALA A 87 0.72 8.48 -0.49
C ALA A 87 1.41 8.74 0.87
N ARG A 88 0.77 9.50 1.76
CA ARG A 88 1.26 9.76 3.12
C ARG A 88 1.50 8.45 3.89
N ALA A 89 0.51 7.56 3.87
CA ALA A 89 0.60 6.30 4.59
C ALA A 89 1.72 5.40 4.05
N LYS A 90 1.88 5.33 2.72
CA LYS A 90 2.95 4.55 2.10
C LYS A 90 4.34 5.09 2.45
N LEU A 91 4.54 6.41 2.40
CA LEU A 91 5.82 7.02 2.80
C LEU A 91 6.12 6.79 4.28
N MET A 92 5.13 6.94 5.16
CA MET A 92 5.26 6.62 6.58
C MET A 92 5.62 5.14 6.80
N GLN A 93 4.97 4.23 6.09
CA GLN A 93 5.28 2.79 6.14
C GLN A 93 6.74 2.52 5.75
N ILE A 94 7.24 3.18 4.71
CA ILE A 94 8.64 3.03 4.25
C ILE A 94 9.61 3.49 5.34
N ILE A 95 9.37 4.66 5.95
CA ILE A 95 10.22 5.19 7.02
C ILE A 95 10.27 4.20 8.19
N ASN A 96 9.10 3.80 8.70
CA ASN A 96 9.01 2.86 9.83
C ASN A 96 9.71 1.53 9.52
N LYS A 97 9.53 0.97 8.31
CA LYS A 97 10.19 -0.29 7.93
C LYS A 97 11.69 -0.16 7.79
N ARG A 98 12.20 0.98 7.31
CA ARG A 98 13.64 1.22 7.28
C ARG A 98 14.21 1.31 8.69
N GLU A 99 13.51 1.95 9.62
CA GLU A 99 13.91 2.00 11.03
C GLU A 99 13.89 0.61 11.67
N ASP A 100 12.79 -0.15 11.51
CA ASP A 100 12.65 -1.53 11.99
C ASP A 100 13.80 -2.43 11.50
N TRP A 101 14.22 -2.26 10.25
CA TRP A 101 15.30 -3.05 9.62
C TRP A 101 16.69 -2.45 9.81
N SER A 102 16.82 -1.36 10.56
CA SER A 102 18.07 -0.64 10.78
C SER A 102 18.76 -0.17 9.49
N PHE A 103 17.97 0.13 8.45
CA PHE A 103 18.43 0.68 7.18
C PHE A 103 18.57 2.20 7.23
N PHE A 104 19.52 2.66 8.05
CA PHE A 104 19.76 4.08 8.31
C PHE A 104 20.54 4.82 7.22
N GLY A 105 21.16 4.09 6.28
CA GLY A 105 21.90 4.67 5.15
C GLY A 105 21.08 4.80 3.87
N THR A 106 21.66 5.51 2.91
CA THR A 106 21.22 5.47 1.52
C THR A 106 21.36 4.04 1.00
N ILE A 107 20.31 3.53 0.37
CA ILE A 107 20.36 2.21 -0.23
C ILE A 107 20.90 2.37 -1.65
N ASP A 108 22.02 1.69 -1.95
CA ASP A 108 22.72 1.86 -3.23
C ASP A 108 21.78 1.77 -4.44
N GLY A 109 21.87 2.78 -5.31
CA GLY A 109 21.05 2.89 -6.52
C GLY A 109 19.57 3.27 -6.30
N LEU A 110 19.16 3.63 -5.07
CA LEU A 110 17.77 4.00 -4.76
C LEU A 110 17.62 5.38 -4.08
N ALA A 111 18.72 6.12 -3.88
CA ALA A 111 18.73 7.43 -3.23
C ALA A 111 17.76 8.40 -3.92
N ASP A 112 17.97 8.58 -5.22
CA ASP A 112 17.25 9.52 -6.06
C ASP A 112 15.75 9.21 -6.06
N THR A 113 15.37 7.92 -6.11
CA THR A 113 13.96 7.52 -6.11
C THR A 113 13.27 7.86 -4.78
N SER A 114 13.95 7.67 -3.65
CA SER A 114 13.39 8.02 -2.34
C SER A 114 13.19 9.53 -2.21
N GLU A 115 14.18 10.31 -2.63
CA GLU A 115 14.13 11.78 -2.59
C GLU A 115 13.05 12.33 -3.52
N GLU A 116 12.96 11.82 -4.76
CA GLU A 116 11.91 12.17 -5.71
C GLU A 116 10.51 11.91 -5.14
N ALA A 117 10.29 10.75 -4.52
CA ALA A 117 9.00 10.40 -3.94
C ALA A 117 8.59 11.38 -2.83
N GLN A 118 9.55 11.76 -1.98
CA GLN A 118 9.34 12.73 -0.90
C GLN A 118 9.10 14.14 -1.44
N ASN A 119 9.90 14.59 -2.42
CA ASN A 119 9.77 15.90 -3.03
C ASN A 119 8.41 16.07 -3.73
N LEU A 120 7.95 15.06 -4.47
CA LEU A 120 6.61 15.04 -5.06
C LEU A 120 5.50 15.12 -4.00
N PHE A 121 5.67 14.40 -2.89
CA PHE A 121 4.70 14.46 -1.79
C PHE A 121 4.67 15.83 -1.11
N ILE A 122 5.84 16.44 -0.87
CA ILE A 122 5.94 17.80 -0.33
C ILE A 122 5.21 18.78 -1.24
N GLN A 123 5.42 18.69 -2.56
CA GLN A 123 4.68 19.51 -3.52
C GLN A 123 3.18 19.24 -3.47
N ALA A 124 2.74 17.99 -3.29
CA ALA A 124 1.32 17.66 -3.13
C ALA A 124 0.70 18.34 -1.89
N ILE A 125 1.43 18.37 -0.77
CA ILE A 125 1.00 19.05 0.46
C ILE A 125 1.01 20.57 0.31
N GLN A 126 2.02 21.14 -0.35
CA GLN A 126 2.08 22.58 -0.63
C GLN A 126 0.91 23.05 -1.50
N ASN A 127 0.44 22.18 -2.40
CA ASN A 127 -0.69 22.46 -3.29
C ASN A 127 -2.03 21.87 -2.80
N ILE A 128 -2.16 21.56 -1.49
CA ILE A 128 -3.36 20.90 -0.94
C ILE A 128 -4.66 21.72 -1.13
N SER A 129 -4.55 23.04 -1.30
CA SER A 129 -5.65 23.94 -1.62
C SER A 129 -6.17 23.78 -3.05
N GLU A 130 -5.43 23.11 -3.92
CA GLU A 130 -5.81 22.74 -5.29
C GLU A 130 -5.92 21.20 -5.40
N PRO A 131 -7.04 20.59 -4.97
CA PRO A 131 -7.16 19.14 -4.87
C PRO A 131 -6.83 18.36 -6.15
N PRO A 132 -7.21 18.84 -7.36
CA PRO A 132 -6.76 18.27 -8.63
C PRO A 132 -5.24 18.14 -8.75
N LEU A 133 -4.49 19.21 -8.48
CA LEU A 133 -3.04 19.24 -8.60
C LEU A 133 -2.38 18.39 -7.51
N ALA A 134 -2.83 18.54 -6.27
CA ALA A 134 -2.35 17.74 -5.14
C ALA A 134 -2.51 16.23 -5.38
N SER A 135 -3.64 15.80 -5.95
CA SER A 135 -3.87 14.38 -6.25
C SER A 135 -2.91 13.83 -7.30
N LYS A 136 -2.59 14.58 -8.36
CA LYS A 136 -1.62 14.15 -9.38
C LYS A 136 -0.23 13.99 -8.79
N LEU A 137 0.22 14.97 -8.00
CA LEU A 137 1.52 14.93 -7.34
C LEU A 137 1.60 13.78 -6.34
N ALA A 138 0.50 13.50 -5.62
CA ALA A 138 0.40 12.36 -4.72
C ALA A 138 0.43 11.01 -5.45
N ASP A 139 -0.23 10.88 -6.60
CA ASP A 139 -0.19 9.64 -7.41
C ASP A 139 1.23 9.36 -7.93
N GLU A 140 1.94 10.39 -8.42
CA GLU A 140 3.34 10.25 -8.85
C GLU A 140 4.27 9.92 -7.68
N SER A 141 4.09 10.58 -6.54
CA SER A 141 4.80 10.25 -5.30
C SER A 141 4.56 8.79 -4.90
N LEU A 142 3.30 8.34 -4.90
CA LEU A 142 2.92 6.98 -4.53
C LEU A 142 3.56 5.94 -5.45
N LYS A 143 3.59 6.20 -6.77
CA LYS A 143 4.22 5.33 -7.76
C LYS A 143 5.71 5.14 -7.47
N ARG A 144 6.44 6.24 -7.22
CA ARG A 144 7.86 6.21 -6.85
C ARG A 144 8.09 5.53 -5.51
N ALA A 145 7.23 5.82 -4.52
CA ALA A 145 7.30 5.22 -3.19
C ALA A 145 7.07 3.70 -3.23
N ILE A 146 6.12 3.21 -4.02
CA ILE A 146 5.90 1.76 -4.20
C ILE A 146 7.12 1.11 -4.84
N PHE A 147 7.63 1.67 -5.95
CA PHE A 147 8.84 1.17 -6.59
C PHE A 147 10.01 1.08 -5.60
N PHE A 148 10.26 2.16 -4.85
CA PHE A 148 11.28 2.19 -3.82
C PHE A 148 11.05 1.09 -2.77
N SER A 149 9.82 0.98 -2.23
CA SER A 149 9.50 0.00 -1.19
C SER A 149 9.73 -1.45 -1.62
N GLU A 150 9.40 -1.79 -2.87
CA GLU A 150 9.65 -3.13 -3.44
C GLU A 150 11.16 -3.42 -3.51
N LYS A 151 11.96 -2.44 -3.95
CA LYS A 151 13.42 -2.59 -4.03
C LYS A 151 14.07 -2.73 -2.66
N VAL A 152 13.60 -1.97 -1.67
CA VAL A 152 14.09 -2.09 -0.28
C VAL A 152 13.72 -3.44 0.31
N ALA A 153 12.47 -3.90 0.12
CA ALA A 153 12.02 -5.20 0.60
C ALA A 153 12.82 -6.35 -0.02
N ALA A 154 13.09 -6.29 -1.33
CA ALA A 154 13.93 -7.28 -2.02
C ALA A 154 15.35 -7.34 -1.44
N LYS A 155 16.02 -6.19 -1.26
CA LYS A 155 17.36 -6.14 -0.65
C LYS A 155 17.38 -6.68 0.78
N GLN A 156 16.35 -6.39 1.57
CA GLN A 156 16.24 -6.94 2.92
C GLN A 156 16.05 -8.46 2.90
N ALA A 157 15.22 -8.97 2.00
CA ALA A 157 15.03 -10.41 1.83
C ALA A 157 16.32 -11.11 1.41
N GLU A 158 17.09 -10.53 0.47
CA GLU A 158 18.41 -11.02 0.05
C GLU A 158 19.40 -11.06 1.22
N SER A 159 19.49 -9.98 2.01
CA SER A 159 20.37 -9.90 3.18
C SER A 159 20.04 -10.98 4.22
N LEU A 160 18.75 -11.13 4.57
CA LEU A 160 18.30 -12.16 5.52
C LEU A 160 18.52 -13.59 4.98
N PHE A 161 18.31 -13.79 3.68
CA PHE A 161 18.55 -15.07 3.03
C PHE A 161 20.05 -15.43 3.06
N ALA A 162 20.93 -14.49 2.75
CA ALA A 162 22.38 -14.69 2.81
C ALA A 162 22.86 -15.00 4.24
N ALA A 163 22.37 -14.27 5.25
CA ALA A 163 22.71 -14.51 6.65
C ALA A 163 22.23 -15.89 7.14
N ARG A 164 21.06 -16.34 6.69
CA ARG A 164 20.56 -17.69 7.01
C ARG A 164 21.37 -18.79 6.29
N SER A 165 21.84 -18.49 5.08
CA SER A 165 22.69 -19.40 4.30
C SER A 165 24.03 -19.65 4.98
N SER A 166 24.69 -18.58 5.44
CA SER A 166 26.03 -18.66 6.06
C SER A 166 26.01 -19.36 7.42
N THR A 167 24.90 -19.30 8.15
CA THR A 167 24.74 -19.92 9.48
C THR A 167 24.21 -21.36 9.42
N HIS A 168 24.04 -21.93 8.22
CA HIS A 168 23.36 -23.22 8.02
C HIS A 168 21.98 -23.28 8.69
N GLY A 169 21.31 -22.13 8.82
CA GLY A 169 20.00 -21.99 9.46
C GLY A 169 18.83 -22.48 8.61
N PHE A 170 19.09 -23.04 7.42
CA PHE A 170 18.06 -23.71 6.64
C PHE A 170 17.77 -25.10 7.21
N GLY A 171 16.48 -25.41 7.37
CA GLY A 171 16.06 -26.74 7.79
C GLY A 171 16.59 -27.82 6.83
N ARG A 172 17.23 -28.85 7.37
CA ARG A 172 17.65 -30.02 6.60
C ARG A 172 16.39 -30.80 6.22
N GLY A 173 15.87 -30.57 5.01
CA GLY A 173 14.65 -31.23 4.51
C GLY A 173 13.63 -30.31 3.84
N CYS A 174 13.89 -29.00 3.72
CA CYS A 174 13.01 -28.11 2.98
C CYS A 174 13.23 -28.23 1.46
N LEU A 175 12.22 -28.72 0.73
CA LEU A 175 12.12 -28.60 -0.73
C LEU A 175 11.23 -27.39 -1.04
N GLY A 176 11.80 -26.35 -1.64
CA GLY A 176 11.03 -25.22 -2.17
C GLY A 176 10.44 -25.57 -3.54
N CYS A 177 9.22 -25.10 -3.81
CA CYS A 177 8.63 -25.15 -5.14
C CYS A 177 8.42 -23.73 -5.69
N GLY A 178 8.71 -23.53 -6.97
CA GLY A 178 8.34 -22.29 -7.66
C GLY A 178 6.90 -22.36 -8.15
N ILE A 179 6.14 -21.29 -7.94
CA ILE A 179 4.86 -21.08 -8.63
C ILE A 179 5.15 -20.20 -9.85
N GLU A 180 4.59 -20.54 -11.01
CA GLU A 180 4.71 -19.76 -12.24
C GLU A 180 3.37 -19.05 -12.52
N PRO A 181 3.21 -17.77 -12.15
CA PRO A 181 1.93 -17.06 -12.26
C PRO A 181 1.40 -16.97 -13.70
N ARG A 182 2.29 -17.05 -14.69
CA ARG A 182 1.93 -17.04 -16.12
C ARG A 182 1.10 -18.25 -16.53
N ARG A 183 1.08 -19.33 -15.73
CA ARG A 183 0.29 -20.54 -15.98
C ARG A 183 -1.04 -20.57 -15.24
N ILE A 184 -1.47 -19.46 -14.65
CA ILE A 184 -2.73 -19.42 -13.87
C ILE A 184 -3.98 -19.72 -14.70
N SER A 185 -3.91 -19.56 -16.03
CA SER A 185 -4.96 -19.93 -16.97
C SER A 185 -5.01 -21.44 -17.28
N ASN A 186 -4.01 -22.22 -16.87
CA ASN A 186 -3.99 -23.67 -17.03
C ASN A 186 -4.69 -24.33 -15.84
N SER A 187 -5.90 -24.85 -16.07
CA SER A 187 -6.72 -25.49 -15.03
C SER A 187 -6.00 -26.63 -14.31
N ARG A 188 -5.31 -27.50 -15.05
CA ARG A 188 -4.54 -28.63 -14.47
C ARG A 188 -3.39 -28.17 -13.58
N TYR A 189 -2.77 -27.04 -13.92
CA TYR A 189 -1.71 -26.44 -13.09
C TYR A 189 -2.28 -25.93 -11.76
N ILE A 190 -3.43 -25.24 -11.82
CA ILE A 190 -4.10 -24.69 -10.63
C ILE A 190 -4.72 -25.78 -9.75
N GLU A 191 -5.34 -26.80 -10.33
CA GLU A 191 -5.84 -27.95 -9.57
C GLU A 191 -4.73 -28.62 -8.76
N LYS A 192 -3.59 -28.92 -9.39
CA LYS A 192 -2.44 -29.50 -8.68
C LYS A 192 -1.86 -28.57 -7.62
N LEU A 193 -1.84 -27.26 -7.87
CA LEU A 193 -1.40 -26.28 -6.89
C LEU A 193 -2.31 -26.31 -5.65
N LEU A 194 -3.63 -26.30 -5.85
CA LEU A 194 -4.60 -26.33 -4.76
C LEU A 194 -4.62 -27.67 -4.01
N GLU A 195 -4.37 -28.79 -4.69
CA GLU A 195 -4.24 -30.11 -4.06
C GLU A 195 -3.01 -30.21 -3.14
N LEU A 196 -1.88 -29.67 -3.56
CA LEU A 196 -0.60 -29.85 -2.88
C LEU A 196 -0.33 -28.79 -1.80
N PHE A 197 -0.96 -27.61 -1.88
CA PHE A 197 -0.71 -26.49 -0.98
C PHE A 197 -1.99 -26.09 -0.24
N GLY A 198 -2.09 -26.44 1.05
CA GLY A 198 -3.25 -26.12 1.89
C GLY A 198 -3.29 -24.69 2.45
N PHE A 199 -2.19 -23.94 2.35
CA PHE A 199 -2.13 -22.53 2.73
C PHE A 199 -1.00 -21.82 1.98
N VAL A 200 -1.17 -20.52 1.77
CA VAL A 200 -0.15 -19.64 1.19
C VAL A 200 0.18 -18.56 2.21
N THR A 201 1.46 -18.43 2.55
CA THR A 201 1.96 -17.31 3.34
C THR A 201 2.71 -16.39 2.42
N ILE A 202 2.13 -15.22 2.14
CA ILE A 202 2.82 -14.14 1.42
C ILE A 202 3.53 -13.30 2.49
N PRO A 203 4.85 -13.05 2.37
CA PRO A 203 5.58 -12.21 3.31
C PRO A 203 5.06 -10.77 3.37
#